data_AF-A0A524ITC6-F1
#
_entry.id   AF-A0A524ITC6-F1
#
_cell.length_a   1.000
_cell.length_b   1.000
_cell.length_c   1.000
_cell.angle_alpha   90.00
_cell.angle_beta   90.00
_cell.angle_gamma   90.00
#
_symmetry.space_group_name_H-M   'P 1'
#
loop_
_entity.id
_entity.type
_entity.pdbx_description
1 polymer ?
#
loop_
_entity_poly.entity_id
_entity_poly.type
_entity_poly.pdbx_seq_one_letter_code
_entity_poly.pdbx_strand_id
1 'polypeptide(L)'
;MRPSVRQVMQRVARVFDVEIVALKRGRRGEANDARKVAMYLVRRLCDLTLQKTAGHFGVVGWPCAQVRAKRSADRRFKKRVEQVEISFNQQKT
;
A
#
# COMPACT_ATOMS: atom_id res chain seq x y z
N MET A 1 -2.12 8.83 -15.58
CA MET A 1 -3.06 7.70 -15.38
C MET A 1 -3.16 7.40 -13.89
N ARG A 2 -4.35 7.07 -13.39
CA ARG A 2 -4.55 6.61 -12.01
C ARG A 2 -4.48 5.09 -11.98
N PRO A 3 -3.62 4.47 -11.16
CA PRO A 3 -3.56 3.01 -11.09
C PRO A 3 -4.85 2.45 -10.48
N SER A 4 -5.25 1.28 -10.94
CA SER A 4 -6.30 0.48 -10.29
C SER A 4 -5.82 -0.08 -8.96
N VAL A 5 -6.77 -0.43 -8.08
CA VAL A 5 -6.47 -1.10 -6.79
C VAL A 5 -5.65 -2.37 -7.01
N ARG A 6 -5.95 -3.13 -8.06
CA ARG A 6 -5.21 -4.36 -8.41
C ARG A 6 -3.76 -4.08 -8.74
N GLN A 7 -3.48 -3.03 -9.52
CA GLN A 7 -2.11 -2.64 -9.85
C GLN A 7 -1.34 -2.20 -8.60
N VAL A 8 -1.96 -1.41 -7.71
CA VAL A 8 -1.35 -1.04 -6.42
C VAL A 8 -1.03 -2.28 -5.58
N MET A 9 -1.98 -3.20 -5.42
CA MET A 9 -1.76 -4.44 -4.67
C MET A 9 -0.63 -5.31 -5.25
N GLN A 10 -0.58 -5.48 -6.58
CA GLN A 10 0.49 -6.23 -7.24
C GLN A 10 1.87 -5.61 -7.01
N ARG A 11 1.95 -4.27 -7.06
CA ARG A 11 3.22 -3.57 -6.90
C ARG A 11 3.71 -3.56 -5.46
N VAL A 12 2.80 -3.42 -4.51
CA VAL A 12 3.11 -3.58 -3.08
C VAL A 12 3.54 -5.00 -2.77
N ALA A 13 2.82 -6.01 -3.24
CA ALA A 13 3.20 -7.42 -3.08
C ALA A 13 4.64 -7.69 -3.54
N ARG A 14 5.01 -7.18 -4.73
CA ARG A 14 6.35 -7.33 -5.29
C ARG A 14 7.45 -6.63 -4.46
N VAL A 15 7.23 -5.39 -4.03
CA VAL A 15 8.24 -4.63 -3.26
C VAL A 15 8.36 -5.14 -1.82
N PHE A 16 7.26 -5.66 -1.28
CA PHE A 16 7.23 -6.20 0.07
C PHE A 16 7.57 -7.68 0.17
N ASP A 17 7.79 -8.34 -0.98
CA ASP A 17 8.04 -9.78 -1.10
C ASP A 17 6.99 -10.63 -0.38
N VAL A 18 5.72 -10.32 -0.65
CA VAL A 18 4.56 -11.02 -0.07
C VAL A 18 3.58 -11.43 -1.15
N GLU A 19 2.85 -12.52 -0.93
CA GLU A 19 1.76 -12.90 -1.82
C GLU A 19 0.62 -11.88 -1.78
N ILE A 20 -0.01 -11.64 -2.94
CA ILE A 20 -1.16 -10.74 -3.04
C ILE A 20 -2.33 -11.20 -2.16
N VAL A 21 -2.46 -12.51 -1.91
CA VAL A 21 -3.47 -13.09 -1.03
C VAL A 21 -3.18 -12.76 0.44
N ALA A 22 -1.90 -12.65 0.83
CA ALA A 22 -1.51 -12.24 2.17
C ALA A 22 -1.93 -10.79 2.48
N LEU A 23 -1.90 -9.91 1.45
CA LEU A 23 -2.43 -8.54 1.56
C LEU A 23 -3.93 -8.52 1.87
N LYS A 24 -4.69 -9.53 1.43
CA LYS A 24 -6.15 -9.66 1.67
C LYS A 24 -6.52 -10.37 2.96
N ARG A 25 -5.71 -11.33 3.42
CA ARG A 25 -6.04 -12.14 4.62
C ARG A 25 -5.49 -11.59 5.94
N GLY A 26 -4.55 -10.63 5.91
CA GLY A 26 -4.03 -9.98 7.13
C GLY A 26 -3.30 -10.98 8.04
N ARG A 27 -2.02 -11.25 7.75
CA ARG A 27 -1.15 -12.05 8.62
C ARG A 27 -0.28 -11.16 9.51
N ARG A 28 0.14 -11.65 10.68
CA ARG A 28 1.12 -10.97 11.56
C ARG A 28 2.49 -10.87 10.84
N GLY A 29 3.31 -9.89 11.23
CA GLY A 29 4.64 -9.66 10.65
C GLY A 29 4.63 -8.75 9.41
N GLU A 30 5.58 -8.96 8.50
CA GLU A 30 5.84 -8.09 7.34
C GLU A 30 4.64 -7.98 6.37
N ALA A 31 3.82 -9.03 6.29
CA ALA A 31 2.55 -9.02 5.56
C ALA A 31 1.53 -7.99 6.09
N ASN A 32 1.58 -7.65 7.38
CA ASN A 32 0.71 -6.62 7.96
C ASN A 32 1.13 -5.23 7.48
N ASP A 33 2.43 -4.96 7.48
CA ASP A 33 2.96 -3.69 6.99
C ASP A 33 2.67 -3.50 5.50
N ALA A 34 2.88 -4.55 4.70
CA ALA A 34 2.54 -4.54 3.29
C ALA A 34 1.05 -4.25 3.05
N ARG A 35 0.15 -4.86 3.83
CA ARG A 35 -1.30 -4.57 3.76
C ARG A 35 -1.61 -3.11 4.08
N LYS A 36 -1.03 -2.56 5.16
CA LYS A 36 -1.27 -1.16 5.54
C LYS A 36 -0.73 -0.20 4.48
N VAL A 37 0.41 -0.51 3.87
CA VAL A 37 0.97 0.25 2.75
C VAL A 37 0.05 0.20 1.53
N ALA A 38 -0.52 -0.97 1.21
CA ALA A 38 -1.50 -1.08 0.13
C ALA A 38 -2.73 -0.18 0.39
N MET A 39 -3.28 -0.18 1.60
CA MET A 39 -4.39 0.73 1.96
C MET A 39 -4.01 2.20 1.80
N TYR A 40 -2.83 2.58 2.30
CA TYR A 40 -2.30 3.96 2.23
C TYR A 40 -2.13 4.42 0.78
N LEU A 41 -1.54 3.59 -0.08
CA LEU A 41 -1.28 3.91 -1.48
C LEU A 41 -2.55 3.88 -2.33
N VAL A 42 -3.48 2.96 -2.09
CA VAL A 42 -4.78 2.97 -2.79
C VAL A 42 -5.52 4.27 -2.50
N ARG A 43 -5.53 4.72 -1.24
CA ARG A 43 -6.14 6.02 -0.89
C ARG A 43 -5.44 7.20 -1.55
N ARG A 44 -4.11 7.16 -1.69
CA ARG A 44 -3.32 8.27 -2.27
C ARG A 44 -3.31 8.30 -3.80
N LEU A 45 -3.36 7.14 -4.46
CA LEU A 45 -3.11 7.01 -5.90
C LEU A 45 -4.37 6.70 -6.71
N CYS A 46 -5.37 6.03 -6.12
CA CYS A 46 -6.58 5.59 -6.82
C CYS A 46 -7.76 6.57 -6.70
N ASP A 47 -7.64 7.67 -5.94
CA ASP A 47 -8.73 8.62 -5.66
C ASP A 47 -10.03 7.96 -5.18
N LEU A 48 -9.89 6.83 -4.47
CA LEU A 48 -11.02 6.13 -3.89
C LEU A 48 -11.41 6.78 -2.57
N THR A 49 -12.72 6.85 -2.34
CA THR A 49 -13.25 7.24 -1.04
C THR A 49 -12.80 6.23 0.02
N LEU A 50 -12.75 6.68 1.28
CA LEU A 50 -12.48 5.84 2.44
C LEU A 50 -13.35 4.59 2.46
N GLN A 51 -14.63 4.73 2.11
CA GLN A 51 -15.62 3.66 2.06
C GLN A 51 -15.30 2.61 0.99
N LYS A 52 -14.93 3.04 -0.23
CA LYS A 52 -14.53 2.12 -1.30
C LYS A 52 -13.22 1.39 -0.97
N THR A 53 -12.27 2.10 -0.34
CA THR A 53 -11.02 1.48 0.13
C THR A 53 -11.30 0.48 1.26
N ALA A 54 -12.24 0.78 2.16
CA ALA A 54 -12.67 -0.11 3.22
C ALA A 54 -13.35 -1.37 2.67
N GLY A 55 -14.10 -1.26 1.57
CA GLY A 55 -14.67 -2.42 0.89
C GLY A 55 -13.63 -3.43 0.41
N HIS A 56 -12.39 -2.99 0.14
CA HIS A 56 -11.30 -3.88 -0.27
C HIS A 56 -10.46 -4.44 0.89
N PHE A 57 -10.39 -3.73 2.02
CA PHE A 57 -9.40 -3.98 3.07
C PHE A 57 -9.92 -3.94 4.52
N GLY A 58 -11.18 -3.57 4.77
CA GLY A 58 -11.73 -3.32 6.11
C GLY A 58 -11.39 -1.92 6.66
N VAL A 59 -11.20 -1.78 7.98
CA VAL A 59 -10.94 -0.48 8.63
C VAL A 59 -9.61 0.13 8.16
N VAL A 60 -9.67 1.35 7.61
CA VAL A 60 -8.55 2.00 6.88
C VAL A 60 -7.93 3.22 7.56
N GLY A 61 -8.59 3.80 8.57
CA GLY A 61 -8.13 5.04 9.25
C GLY A 61 -6.82 4.87 10.01
N TRP A 62 -6.80 3.97 11.00
CA TRP A 62 -5.64 3.68 11.84
C TRP A 62 -4.43 3.12 11.05
N PRO A 63 -4.60 2.18 10.09
CA PRO A 63 -3.52 1.73 9.20
C PRO A 63 -2.78 2.84 8.46
N CYS A 64 -3.50 3.83 7.92
CA CYS A 64 -2.87 4.93 7.19
C CYS A 64 -2.03 5.82 8.12
N ALA A 65 -2.48 6.04 9.34
CA ALA A 65 -1.72 6.82 10.33
C ALA A 65 -0.42 6.10 10.71
N GLN A 66 -0.47 4.78 10.90
CA GLN A 66 0.73 3.99 11.21
C GLN A 66 1.75 3.99 10.07
N VAL A 67 1.31 3.92 8.81
CA VAL A 67 2.22 4.01 7.66
C VAL A 67 2.91 5.37 7.62
N ARG A 68 2.21 6.47 7.89
CA ARG A 68 2.83 7.81 7.96
C ARG A 68 3.86 7.89 9.08
N ALA A 69 3.49 7.45 10.28
CA ALA A 69 4.41 7.45 11.43
C ALA A 69 5.67 6.62 11.15
N LYS A 70 5.50 5.39 10.65
CA LYS A 70 6.62 4.50 10.31
C LYS A 70 7.47 5.04 9.15
N ARG A 71 6.86 5.68 8.15
CA ARG A 71 7.59 6.33 7.05
C ARG A 71 8.49 7.48 7.54
N SER A 72 8.09 8.20 8.58
CA SER A 72 8.92 9.25 9.18
C SER A 72 10.04 8.70 10.06
N ALA A 73 9.81 7.56 10.72
CA ALA A 73 10.77 6.98 11.67
C ALA A 73 11.76 5.98 11.04
N ASP A 74 11.38 5.26 9.98
CA ASP A 74 12.17 4.18 9.38
C ASP A 74 12.53 4.48 7.93
N ARG A 75 13.83 4.72 7.69
CA ARG A 75 14.37 5.05 6.37
C ARG A 75 14.24 3.90 5.37
N ARG A 76 14.36 2.64 5.80
CA ARG A 76 14.24 1.45 4.92
C ARG A 76 12.79 1.27 4.51
N PHE A 77 11.87 1.42 5.45
CA PHE A 77 10.44 1.40 5.18
C PHE A 77 10.03 2.52 4.23
N LYS A 78 10.50 3.75 4.47
CA LYS A 78 10.29 4.90 3.56
C LYS A 78 10.72 4.60 2.13
N LYS A 79 11.94 4.09 1.95
CA LYS A 79 12.47 3.73 0.62
C LYS A 79 11.59 2.71 -0.11
N ARG A 80 11.08 1.69 0.60
CA ARG A 80 10.16 0.69 0.00
C ARG A 80 8.84 1.31 -0.45
N VAL A 81 8.25 2.18 0.37
CA VAL A 81 7.02 2.90 -0.01
C VAL A 81 7.28 3.78 -1.25
N GLU A 82 8.39 4.51 -1.25
CA GLU A 82 8.79 5.37 -2.38
C GLU A 82 9.08 4.56 -3.64
N GLN A 83 9.66 3.36 -3.52
CA GLN A 83 9.87 2.46 -4.66
C GLN A 83 8.55 2.06 -5.32
N VAL A 84 7.50 1.80 -4.53
CA VAL A 84 6.16 1.56 -5.09
C VAL A 84 5.63 2.81 -5.79
N GLU A 85 5.73 3.99 -5.16
CA GLU A 85 5.29 5.27 -5.72
C GLU A 85 6.00 5.59 -7.06
N ILE A 86 7.32 5.49 -7.11
CA ILE A 86 8.15 5.73 -8.30
C ILE A 86 7.76 4.77 -9.42
N SER A 87 7.46 3.52 -9.09
CA SER A 87 7.14 2.52 -10.11
C SER A 87 5.82 2.77 -10.85
N PHE A 88 4.94 3.62 -10.32
CA PHE A 88 3.76 4.14 -11.03
C PHE A 88 4.07 5.40 -11.84
N ASN A 89 5.08 6.19 -11.43
CA ASN A 89 5.54 7.36 -12.16
C ASN A 89 6.41 7.01 -13.38
N GLN A 90 7.14 5.90 -13.34
CA GLN A 90 8.03 5.44 -14.42
C GLN A 90 7.31 4.79 -15.62
N GLN A 91 6.00 4.51 -15.54
CA GLN A 91 5.20 4.06 -16.69
C GLN A 91 4.84 5.21 -17.66
N LYS A 92 5.58 6.33 -17.61
CA LYS A 92 5.39 7.53 -18.44
C LYS A 92 6.32 7.59 -19.66
N THR A 93 7.00 6.51 -20.00
CA THR A 93 7.94 6.42 -21.12
C THR A 93 7.58 5.21 -21.96
#